data_AF-A0A3A9EFL1-F1
#
_entry.id   AF-A0A3A9EFL1-F1
#
_cell.length_a   1.000
_cell.length_b   1.000
_cell.length_c   1.000
_cell.angle_alpha   90.00
_cell.angle_beta   90.00
_cell.angle_gamma   90.00
#
_symmetry.space_group_name_H-M   'P 1'
#
loop_
_entity.id
_entity.type
_entity.pdbx_description
1 polymer ?
#
loop_
_entity_poly.entity_id
_entity_poly.type
_entity_poly.pdbx_seq_one_letter_code
_entity_poly.pdbx_strand_id
1 'polypeptide(L)' 'EDPRAKKYKEISIQEVIEKKLMVVDMTASIMAMEQKIPMFVFGLNEENSIVNTVKGNFTGTKIIV' A
#
# COMPACT_ATOMS: atom_id res chain seq x y z
N GLU A 1 -11.36 -7.37 13.84
CA GLU A 1 -11.45 -6.27 12.87
C GLU A 1 -12.07 -5.06 13.55
N ASP A 2 -11.52 -3.85 13.36
CA ASP A 2 -12.14 -2.62 13.88
C ASP A 2 -13.11 -2.08 12.81
N PRO A 3 -14.43 -1.98 13.08
CA PRO A 3 -15.41 -1.50 12.11
C PRO A 3 -15.21 -0.03 11.70
N ARG A 4 -14.37 0.72 12.43
CA ARG A 4 -14.01 2.11 12.11
C ARG A 4 -12.78 2.23 11.22
N ALA A 5 -12.11 1.12 10.88
CA ALA A 5 -10.96 1.11 10.00
C ALA A 5 -11.35 1.66 8.61
N LYS A 6 -10.54 2.60 8.11
CA LYS A 6 -10.75 3.23 6.78
C LYS A 6 -9.65 2.80 5.84
N LYS A 7 -10.04 2.31 4.66
CA LYS A 7 -9.10 2.01 3.58
C LYS A 7 -8.70 3.30 2.87
N TYR A 8 -7.40 3.50 2.70
CA TYR A 8 -6.86 4.57 1.87
C TYR A 8 -6.84 4.13 0.40
N LYS A 9 -7.22 5.03 -0.53
CA LYS A 9 -7.02 4.77 -1.97
C LYS A 9 -5.60 5.07 -2.39
N GLU A 10 -5.08 6.20 -1.91
CA GLU A 10 -3.71 6.65 -2.09
C GLU A 10 -3.23 7.25 -0.77
N ILE A 11 -1.96 7.05 -0.43
CA ILE A 11 -1.30 7.59 0.77
C ILE A 11 0.19 7.75 0.50
N SER A 12 0.84 8.75 1.10
CA SER A 12 2.29 8.89 0.99
C SER A 12 3.03 7.91 1.92
N ILE A 13 4.23 7.48 1.54
CA ILE A 13 5.09 6.66 2.41
C ILE A 13 5.45 7.39 3.71
N GLN A 14 5.54 8.72 3.66
CA GLN A 14 5.75 9.56 4.84
C GLN A 14 4.55 9.44 5.81
N GLU A 15 3.32 9.56 5.32
CA GLU A 15 2.12 9.38 6.16
C GLU A 15 2.01 7.96 6.71
N VAL A 16 2.43 6.94 5.96
CA VAL A 16 2.48 5.55 6.44
C VAL A 16 3.37 5.44 7.68
N ILE A 17 4.55 6.07 7.63
CA ILE A 17 5.51 6.09 8.74
C ILE A 17 4.97 6.92 9.93
N GLU A 18 4.48 8.14 9.68
CA GLU A 18 3.96 9.05 10.72
C GLU A 18 2.77 8.46 11.47
N LYS A 19 1.82 7.87 10.73
CA LYS A 19 0.63 7.21 11.30
C LYS A 19 0.92 5.80 11.82
N LYS A 20 2.17 5.34 11.74
CA LYS A 20 2.62 3.99 12.11
C LYS A 20 1.71 2.90 11.51
N LEU A 21 1.31 3.10 10.26
CA LEU A 21 0.52 2.12 9.53
C LEU A 21 1.44 0.94 9.22
N MET A 22 1.14 -0.21 9.81
CA MET A 22 1.93 -1.44 9.68
C MET A 22 1.73 -2.09 8.30
N VAL A 23 2.10 -1.36 7.24
CA VAL A 23 1.98 -1.83 5.85
C VAL A 23 3.09 -2.83 5.53
N VAL A 24 4.33 -2.48 5.86
CA VAL A 24 5.54 -3.32 5.76
C VAL A 24 6.42 -3.02 6.97
N ASP A 25 7.54 -3.73 7.17
CA ASP A 25 8.50 -3.38 8.21
C ASP A 25 9.06 -1.95 8.05
N MET A 26 9.56 -1.38 9.14
CA MET A 26 10.06 0.01 9.15
C MET A 26 11.28 0.20 8.24
N THR A 27 12.18 -0.79 8.18
CA THR A 27 13.41 -0.69 7.39
C THR A 27 13.11 -0.66 5.89
N ALA A 28 12.25 -1.55 5.42
CA ALA A 28 11.81 -1.57 4.02
C ALA A 28 10.95 -0.33 3.68
N SER A 29 10.17 0.19 4.62
CA SER A 29 9.44 1.46 4.43
C SER A 29 10.40 2.63 4.18
N ILE A 30 11.47 2.73 4.96
CA ILE A 30 12.50 3.76 4.80
C ILE A 30 13.25 3.57 3.47
N MET A 31 13.66 2.34 3.14
CA MET A 31 14.32 2.06 1.86
C MET A 31 13.46 2.45 0.65
N ALA A 32 12.17 2.11 0.68
CA ALA A 32 11.25 2.45 -0.41
C ALA A 32 11.09 3.96 -0.56
N MET A 33 11.06 4.70 0.55
CA MET A 33 11.04 6.16 0.55
C MET A 33 12.32 6.75 -0.06
N GLU A 34 13.49 6.32 0.39
CA GLU A 34 14.79 6.83 -0.09
C GLU A 34 15.01 6.54 -1.58
N GLN A 35 14.63 5.34 -2.02
CA GLN A 35 14.79 4.90 -3.42
C GLN A 35 13.64 5.36 -4.33
N LYS A 36 12.66 6.10 -3.79
CA LYS A 36 11.48 6.56 -4.52
C LYS A 36 10.72 5.42 -5.21
N ILE A 37 10.61 4.28 -4.52
CA ILE A 37 9.92 3.09 -5.03
C ILE A 37 8.43 3.21 -4.70
N PRO A 38 7.54 3.39 -5.70
CA PRO A 38 6.11 3.34 -5.46
C PRO A 38 5.67 1.92 -5.12
N MET A 39 4.67 1.78 -4.25
CA MET A 39 4.17 0.46 -3.83
C MET A 39 2.65 0.35 -4.04
N PHE A 40 2.19 -0.85 -4.35
CA PHE A 40 0.77 -1.19 -4.46
C PHE A 40 0.42 -2.26 -3.44
N VAL A 41 -0.48 -1.94 -2.52
CA VAL A 41 -0.89 -2.85 -1.45
C VAL A 41 -2.30 -3.34 -1.75
N PHE A 42 -2.45 -4.64 -2.03
CA PHE A 42 -3.73 -5.25 -2.36
C PHE A 42 -3.78 -6.69 -1.85
N GLY A 43 -5.00 -7.21 -1.70
CA GLY A 43 -5.22 -8.60 -1.30
C GLY A 43 -5.04 -9.55 -2.49
N LEU A 44 -4.51 -10.74 -2.23
CA LEU A 44 -4.33 -11.80 -3.24
C LEU A 44 -5.50 -12.80 -3.29
N ASN A 45 -6.55 -12.57 -2.49
CA ASN A 45 -7.66 -13.50 -2.33
C ASN A 45 -8.55 -13.63 -3.58
N GLU A 46 -8.49 -12.65 -4.48
CA GLU A 46 -9.26 -12.66 -5.74
C GLU A 46 -8.51 -13.39 -6.85
N GLU A 47 -9.25 -14.13 -7.67
CA GLU A 47 -8.71 -14.77 -8.87
C GLU A 47 -8.09 -13.71 -9.79
N ASN A 48 -6.89 -13.98 -10.29
CA ASN A 48 -6.15 -13.06 -11.16
C ASN A 48 -5.87 -11.68 -10.53
N SER A 49 -5.90 -11.55 -9.19
CA SER A 49 -5.68 -10.29 -8.45
C SER A 49 -4.45 -9.49 -8.91
N ILE A 50 -3.32 -10.14 -9.17
CA ILE A 50 -2.10 -9.50 -9.67
C ILE A 50 -2.31 -8.97 -11.09
N VAL A 51 -2.85 -9.81 -11.99
CA VAL A 51 -3.10 -9.45 -13.39
C VAL A 51 -4.10 -8.30 -13.49
N ASN A 52 -5.16 -8.34 -12.68
CA ASN A 52 -6.19 -7.29 -12.61
C ASN A 52 -5.60 -5.96 -12.12
N THR A 53 -4.76 -6.02 -11.08
CA THR A 53 -4.05 -4.86 -10.53
C THR A 53 -3.18 -4.18 -11.59
N VAL A 54 -2.39 -4.95 -12.33
CA VAL A 54 -1.53 -4.40 -13.40
C VAL A 54 -2.33 -3.88 -14.59
N LYS A 55 -3.48 -4.50 -14.91
CA LYS A 55 -4.37 -4.08 -16.00
C LYS A 55 -5.25 -2.86 -15.69
N GLY A 56 -5.13 -2.28 -14.49
CA GLY A 56 -5.86 -1.07 -14.10
C GLY A 56 -7.14 -1.31 -13.29
N ASN A 57 -7.54 -2.57 -13.08
CA ASN A 57 -8.61 -2.94 -12.16
C ASN A 57 -8.03 -3.09 -10.73
N PHE A 58 -7.43 -2.00 -10.22
CA PHE A 58 -6.75 -2.00 -8.93
C PHE A 58 -7.71 -1.65 -7.78
N THR A 59 -7.91 -2.61 -6.89
CA THR A 59 -8.73 -2.49 -5.67
C THR A 59 -7.86 -2.56 -4.42
N GLY A 60 -6.80 -1.74 -4.36
CA GLY A 60 -5.87 -1.67 -3.23
C GLY A 60 -5.62 -0.24 -2.72
N THR A 61 -4.50 -0.07 -2.04
CA THR A 61 -3.95 1.22 -1.60
C THR A 61 -2.67 1.48 -2.40
N LYS A 62 -2.59 2.62 -3.08
CA LYS A 62 -1.37 3.07 -3.76
C LYS A 62 -0.52 3.89 -2.80
N ILE A 63 0.76 3.56 -2.68
CA ILE A 63 1.71 4.27 -1.84
C ILE A 63 2.64 5.05 -2.74
N ILE A 64 2.62 6.37 -2.56
CA ILE A 64 3.44 7.32 -3.32
C ILE A 64 4.58 7.86 -2.46
N VAL A 65 5.64 8.29 -3.13
CA VAL A 65 6.86 8.84 -2.54
C VAL A 65 6.91 10.35 -2.71
#